data_AF-A0AA42AZL1-F1
#
_entry.id   AF-A0AA42AZL1-F1
#
_cell.length_a   1.000
_cell.length_b   1.000
_cell.length_c   1.000
_cell.angle_alpha   90.00
_cell.angle_beta   90.00
_cell.angle_gamma   90.00
#
_symmetry.space_group_name_H-M   'P 1'
#
loop_
_entity.id
_entity.type
_entity.pdbx_description
1 polymer ?
#
loop_
_entity_poly.entity_id
_entity_poly.type
_entity_poly.pdbx_seq_one_letter_code
_entity_poly.pdbx_strand_id
1 'polypeptide(L)'
;MDPVRGLANSLVEAKKWALEVKSCLCKVKSWLQHRVNNTQKVTLGYVENLLSINPVPCNEPGHLQLKVYIEKARLLVLEIKSALSPPSGTSIADLELLYSRASEFPIHIEEMENLAKEISLAKAWIDSTRQCISVDRSVKVEVDVLHKLKSEMLELHVQFPEMELLMDILRQVESWQLRCQTMLEAAITLKDLEILLQEADNFFFGIPELKLLRQYHLDAISWISRFHHVLVDVSEREDQDKVVEELTCISSDGALLRVQVDELPLAEVELKKASCRKKAQKASRTKMPLTYIEELISEAVIFQIENEKLFKNISGVLDDAKSWEERAKQALRNLAQMSDLEDLMRTSDGNFAILPSLIHIEDVLSFSRSWIKNSQPFLALSLPSSDPLSSPAKVDTLK
;
A
#
# COMPACT_ATOMS: atom_id res chain seq x y z
N MET A 1 -35.13 -26.91 -86.38
CA MET A 1 -34.96 -26.08 -85.18
C MET A 1 -34.22 -26.96 -84.17
N ASP A 2 -32.99 -26.69 -83.73
CA ASP A 2 -32.35 -25.37 -83.77
C ASP A 2 -30.83 -25.34 -83.54
N PRO A 3 -30.01 -26.12 -84.29
CA PRO A 3 -28.56 -25.90 -84.29
C PRO A 3 -28.21 -24.48 -84.77
N VAL A 4 -29.04 -23.88 -85.64
CA VAL A 4 -28.90 -22.51 -86.12
C VAL A 4 -29.24 -21.47 -85.05
N ARG A 5 -30.29 -21.68 -84.23
CA ARG A 5 -30.59 -20.79 -83.10
C ARG A 5 -29.58 -20.95 -81.96
N GLY A 6 -29.08 -22.16 -81.74
CA GLY A 6 -27.95 -22.42 -80.83
C GLY A 6 -26.68 -21.69 -81.26
N LEU A 7 -26.33 -21.76 -82.56
CA LEU A 7 -25.21 -21.04 -83.15
C LEU A 7 -25.40 -19.52 -83.15
N ALA A 8 -26.63 -19.04 -83.39
CA ALA A 8 -26.95 -17.62 -83.34
C ALA A 8 -26.81 -17.08 -81.91
N ASN A 9 -27.29 -17.81 -80.91
CA ASN A 9 -27.13 -17.45 -79.51
C ASN A 9 -25.66 -17.47 -79.09
N SER A 10 -24.89 -18.48 -79.49
CA SER A 10 -23.45 -18.54 -79.20
C SER A 10 -22.66 -17.41 -79.87
N LEU A 11 -23.05 -16.98 -81.09
CA LEU A 11 -22.44 -15.83 -81.76
C LEU A 11 -22.79 -14.49 -81.09
N VAL A 12 -24.02 -14.35 -80.58
CA VAL A 12 -24.43 -13.16 -79.82
C VAL A 12 -23.66 -13.07 -78.49
N GLU A 13 -23.51 -14.19 -77.78
CA GLU A 13 -22.72 -14.28 -76.55
C GLU A 13 -21.23 -14.02 -76.83
N ALA A 14 -20.67 -14.59 -77.89
CA ALA A 14 -19.28 -14.37 -78.29
C ALA A 14 -19.01 -12.92 -78.70
N LYS A 15 -19.97 -12.26 -79.39
CA LYS A 15 -19.89 -10.82 -79.71
C LYS A 15 -19.96 -9.94 -78.46
N LYS A 16 -20.85 -10.26 -77.52
CA LYS A 16 -20.97 -9.54 -76.24
C LYS A 16 -19.67 -9.66 -75.44
N TRP A 17 -19.13 -10.87 -75.36
CA TRP A 17 -17.83 -11.13 -74.74
C TRP A 17 -16.69 -10.35 -75.39
N ALA A 18 -16.58 -10.34 -76.72
CA ALA A 18 -15.52 -9.61 -77.42
C ALA A 18 -15.60 -8.09 -77.18
N LEU A 19 -16.80 -7.53 -77.09
CA LEU A 19 -17.02 -6.13 -76.73
C LEU A 19 -16.62 -5.84 -75.27
N GLU A 20 -16.92 -6.77 -74.36
CA GLU A 20 -16.52 -6.67 -72.95
C GLU A 20 -14.99 -6.77 -72.79
N VAL A 21 -14.31 -7.70 -73.49
CA VAL A 21 -12.84 -7.80 -73.58
C VAL A 21 -12.23 -6.49 -74.05
N LYS A 22 -12.74 -5.93 -75.15
CA LYS A 22 -12.25 -4.68 -75.73
C LYS A 22 -12.47 -3.50 -74.79
N SER A 23 -13.64 -3.42 -74.16
CA SER A 23 -13.97 -2.39 -73.16
C SER A 23 -13.04 -2.46 -71.94
N CYS A 24 -12.77 -3.66 -71.42
CA CYS A 24 -11.84 -3.85 -70.29
C CYS A 24 -10.42 -3.42 -70.65
N LEU A 25 -9.94 -3.83 -71.82
CA LEU A 25 -8.60 -3.49 -72.28
C LEU A 25 -8.46 -1.99 -72.58
N CYS A 26 -9.51 -1.34 -73.10
CA CYS A 26 -9.57 0.11 -73.24
C CYS A 26 -9.47 0.80 -71.87
N LYS A 27 -10.18 0.32 -70.85
CA LYS A 27 -10.09 0.85 -69.47
C LYS A 27 -8.69 0.70 -68.87
N VAL A 28 -8.05 -0.46 -69.06
CA VAL A 28 -6.68 -0.73 -68.61
C VAL A 28 -5.67 0.20 -69.31
N LYS A 29 -5.79 0.37 -70.64
CA LYS A 29 -4.90 1.24 -71.41
C LYS A 29 -5.13 2.73 -71.12
N SER A 30 -6.38 3.16 -70.95
CA SER A 30 -6.70 4.55 -70.58
C SER A 30 -6.15 4.91 -69.22
N TRP A 31 -6.19 3.97 -68.26
CA TRP A 31 -5.62 4.17 -66.94
C TRP A 31 -4.09 4.33 -66.99
N LEU A 32 -3.40 3.50 -67.80
CA LEU A 32 -1.94 3.60 -67.99
C LEU A 32 -1.51 4.94 -68.61
N GLN A 33 -2.33 5.50 -69.50
CA GLN A 33 -2.06 6.77 -70.20
C GLN A 33 -2.43 8.01 -69.38
N HIS A 34 -3.46 7.89 -68.52
CA HIS A 34 -3.97 8.98 -67.69
C HIS A 34 -3.97 8.56 -66.21
N ARG A 35 -2.77 8.39 -65.64
CA ARG A 35 -2.55 8.03 -64.21
C ARG A 35 -3.22 8.99 -63.19
N VAL A 36 -3.87 10.06 -63.64
CA VAL A 36 -4.25 11.24 -62.83
C VAL A 36 -5.77 11.43 -62.70
N ASN A 37 -6.60 10.79 -63.54
CA ASN A 37 -8.06 10.93 -63.43
C ASN A 37 -8.67 9.68 -62.78
N ASN A 38 -9.64 9.91 -61.87
CA ASN A 38 -10.51 8.97 -61.12
C ASN A 38 -11.23 7.90 -61.97
N THR A 39 -10.51 7.27 -62.89
CA THR A 39 -10.97 6.15 -63.69
C THR A 39 -10.88 4.91 -62.83
N GLN A 40 -12.06 4.37 -62.50
CA GLN A 40 -12.18 3.20 -61.64
C GLN A 40 -11.39 2.03 -62.24
N LYS A 41 -10.40 1.53 -61.48
CA LYS A 41 -9.62 0.35 -61.86
C LYS A 41 -10.55 -0.84 -62.06
N VAL A 42 -10.21 -1.71 -63.02
CA VAL A 42 -10.97 -2.95 -63.22
C VAL A 42 -10.56 -3.95 -62.14
N THR A 43 -11.52 -4.56 -61.45
CA THR A 43 -11.26 -5.55 -60.39
C THR A 43 -10.74 -6.86 -60.97
N LEU A 44 -9.75 -7.47 -60.29
CA LEU A 44 -9.15 -8.73 -60.72
C LEU A 44 -10.21 -9.83 -60.94
N GLY A 45 -11.15 -10.00 -59.99
CA GLY A 45 -12.22 -10.99 -60.11
C GLY A 45 -13.14 -10.78 -61.32
N TYR A 46 -13.35 -9.53 -61.77
CA TYR A 46 -14.13 -9.26 -62.98
C TYR A 46 -13.37 -9.65 -64.24
N VAL A 47 -12.06 -9.40 -64.32
CA VAL A 47 -11.25 -9.82 -65.47
C VAL A 47 -11.08 -11.35 -65.49
N GLU A 48 -10.98 -12.01 -64.33
CA GLU A 48 -10.90 -13.46 -64.23
C GLU A 48 -12.19 -14.16 -64.69
N ASN A 49 -13.35 -13.64 -64.29
CA ASN A 49 -14.65 -14.13 -64.78
C ASN A 49 -14.84 -13.93 -66.28
N LEU A 50 -14.25 -12.86 -66.83
CA LEU A 50 -14.31 -12.57 -68.26
C LEU A 50 -13.38 -13.48 -69.08
N LEU A 51 -12.24 -13.90 -68.52
CA LEU A 51 -11.32 -14.86 -69.16
C LEU A 51 -11.69 -16.34 -68.93
N SER A 52 -12.53 -16.67 -67.95
CA SER A 52 -13.00 -18.04 -67.73
C SER A 52 -14.03 -18.49 -68.78
N ILE A 53 -14.72 -17.52 -69.39
CA ILE A 53 -15.61 -17.73 -70.52
C ILE A 53 -14.74 -17.86 -71.78
N ASN A 54 -14.74 -19.05 -72.40
CA ASN A 54 -14.07 -19.28 -73.68
C ASN A 54 -15.11 -19.45 -74.80
N PRO A 55 -15.57 -18.35 -75.42
CA PRO A 55 -16.60 -18.43 -76.45
C PRO A 55 -15.94 -18.77 -77.79
N VAL A 56 -15.89 -20.05 -78.12
CA VAL A 56 -15.67 -20.49 -79.51
C VAL A 56 -16.86 -19.95 -80.35
N PRO A 57 -16.65 -19.24 -81.49
CA PRO A 57 -15.45 -19.18 -82.33
C PRO A 57 -14.68 -17.84 -82.31
N CYS A 58 -14.86 -16.97 -81.31
CA CYS A 58 -14.29 -15.62 -81.34
C CYS A 58 -12.82 -15.57 -80.88
N ASN A 59 -11.90 -15.29 -81.81
CA ASN A 59 -10.49 -14.99 -81.53
C ASN A 59 -10.25 -13.46 -81.44
N GLU A 60 -10.58 -12.84 -80.31
CA GLU A 60 -10.30 -11.42 -80.07
C GLU A 60 -8.84 -11.22 -79.61
N PRO A 61 -8.00 -10.46 -80.32
CA PRO A 61 -6.57 -10.30 -79.96
C PRO A 61 -6.35 -9.62 -78.60
N GLY A 62 -7.32 -8.83 -78.13
CA GLY A 62 -7.31 -8.21 -76.81
C GLY A 62 -7.32 -9.23 -75.65
N HIS A 63 -7.85 -10.43 -75.89
CA HIS A 63 -7.87 -11.52 -74.91
C HIS A 63 -6.46 -11.94 -74.46
N LEU A 64 -5.52 -12.07 -75.41
CA LEU A 64 -4.13 -12.44 -75.11
C LEU A 64 -3.41 -11.36 -74.28
N GLN A 65 -3.70 -10.09 -74.57
CA GLN A 65 -3.13 -8.97 -73.80
C GLN A 65 -3.67 -8.94 -72.37
N LEU A 66 -4.98 -9.12 -72.17
CA LEU A 66 -5.59 -9.20 -70.84
C LEU A 66 -5.06 -10.38 -70.03
N LYS A 67 -4.81 -11.53 -70.67
CA LYS A 67 -4.21 -12.70 -70.02
C LYS A 67 -2.84 -12.40 -69.40
N VAL A 68 -1.98 -11.69 -70.13
CA VAL A 68 -0.66 -11.24 -69.61
C VAL A 68 -0.81 -10.30 -68.41
N TYR A 69 -1.80 -9.40 -68.43
CA TYR A 69 -2.05 -8.52 -67.28
C TYR A 69 -2.58 -9.28 -66.06
N ILE A 70 -3.44 -10.28 -66.24
CA ILE A 70 -3.91 -11.12 -65.13
C ILE A 70 -2.80 -11.97 -64.55
N GLU A 71 -1.95 -12.59 -65.37
CA GLU A 71 -0.81 -13.38 -64.88
C GLU A 71 0.12 -12.51 -64.02
N LYS A 72 0.39 -11.27 -64.45
CA LYS A 72 1.14 -10.29 -63.64
C LYS A 72 0.40 -9.88 -62.36
N ALA A 73 -0.92 -9.72 -62.41
CA ALA A 73 -1.73 -9.45 -61.23
C ALA A 73 -1.67 -10.61 -60.22
N ARG A 74 -1.73 -11.86 -60.69
CA ARG A 74 -1.62 -13.06 -59.86
C ARG A 74 -0.24 -13.19 -59.22
N LEU A 75 0.82 -12.86 -59.97
CA LEU A 75 2.17 -12.79 -59.40
C LEU A 75 2.24 -11.74 -58.29
N LEU A 76 1.68 -10.54 -58.50
CA LEU A 76 1.60 -9.52 -57.46
C LEU A 76 0.79 -9.97 -56.24
N VAL A 77 -0.33 -10.68 -56.44
CA VAL A 77 -1.11 -11.27 -55.34
C VAL A 77 -0.28 -12.28 -54.54
N LEU A 78 0.49 -13.12 -55.22
CA LEU A 78 1.38 -14.08 -54.57
C LEU A 78 2.53 -13.38 -53.85
N GLU A 79 3.13 -12.35 -54.44
CA GLU A 79 4.16 -11.51 -53.81
C GLU A 79 3.60 -10.85 -52.53
N ILE A 80 2.42 -10.23 -52.58
CA ILE A 80 1.74 -9.64 -51.41
C ILE A 80 1.50 -10.71 -50.34
N LYS A 81 0.88 -11.85 -50.70
CA LYS A 81 0.58 -12.93 -49.76
C LYS A 81 1.83 -13.52 -49.13
N SER A 82 2.92 -13.62 -49.89
CA SER A 82 4.21 -14.10 -49.38
C SER A 82 4.85 -13.10 -48.41
N ALA A 83 4.76 -11.81 -48.69
CA ALA A 83 5.27 -10.76 -47.82
C ALA A 83 4.47 -10.64 -46.52
N LEU A 84 3.16 -10.93 -46.56
CA LEU A 84 2.27 -10.94 -45.40
C LEU A 84 2.23 -12.28 -44.65
N SER A 85 2.93 -13.32 -45.13
CA SER A 85 2.97 -14.62 -44.45
C SER A 85 4.03 -14.61 -43.34
N PRO A 86 3.71 -15.00 -42.10
CA PRO A 86 4.74 -15.20 -41.09
C PRO A 86 5.61 -16.43 -41.45
N PRO A 87 6.95 -16.40 -41.35
CA PRO A 87 7.86 -15.34 -40.88
C PRO A 87 8.66 -14.77 -42.06
N SER A 88 8.04 -13.98 -42.94
CA SER A 88 8.69 -13.43 -44.13
C SER A 88 9.83 -12.44 -43.83
N GLY A 89 9.93 -11.92 -42.59
CA GLY A 89 11.02 -11.04 -42.15
C GLY A 89 11.18 -9.78 -43.01
N THR A 90 10.11 -9.37 -43.70
CA THR A 90 10.15 -8.32 -44.71
C THR A 90 10.19 -6.95 -44.05
N SER A 91 11.04 -6.04 -44.53
CA SER A 91 11.16 -4.68 -43.99
C SER A 91 9.95 -3.81 -44.38
N ILE A 92 9.61 -2.81 -43.57
CA ILE A 92 8.56 -1.83 -43.90
C ILE A 92 8.86 -1.10 -45.22
N ALA A 93 10.13 -0.82 -45.52
CA ALA A 93 10.53 -0.18 -46.77
C ALA A 93 10.23 -1.07 -47.99
N ASP A 94 10.37 -2.39 -47.83
CA ASP A 94 10.05 -3.36 -48.89
C ASP A 94 8.54 -3.48 -49.07
N LEU A 95 7.75 -3.45 -47.99
CA LEU A 95 6.29 -3.42 -48.06
C LEU A 95 5.78 -2.13 -48.71
N GLU A 96 6.38 -0.98 -48.42
CA GLU A 96 6.05 0.30 -49.07
C GLU A 96 6.40 0.30 -50.56
N LEU A 97 7.56 -0.27 -50.92
CA LEU A 97 7.95 -0.45 -52.31
C LEU A 97 6.96 -1.36 -53.04
N LEU A 98 6.56 -2.47 -52.41
CA LEU A 98 5.59 -3.41 -52.95
C LEU A 98 4.20 -2.77 -53.10
N TYR A 99 3.79 -1.96 -52.13
CA TYR A 99 2.56 -1.18 -52.18
C TYR A 99 2.59 -0.13 -53.31
N SER A 100 3.69 0.62 -53.47
CA SER A 100 3.85 1.57 -54.57
C SER A 100 3.77 0.87 -55.93
N ARG A 101 4.48 -0.25 -56.12
CA ARG A 101 4.43 -1.08 -57.34
C ARG A 101 3.02 -1.60 -57.63
N ALA A 102 2.29 -2.07 -56.61
CA ALA A 102 0.91 -2.54 -56.76
C ALA A 102 -0.07 -1.38 -57.04
N SER A 103 0.16 -0.20 -56.47
CA SER A 103 -0.64 1.01 -56.71
C SER A 103 -0.51 1.52 -58.14
N GLU A 104 0.67 1.35 -58.74
CA GLU A 104 0.95 1.64 -60.15
C GLU A 104 0.39 0.59 -61.13
N PHE A 105 -0.19 -0.50 -60.61
CA PHE A 105 -0.79 -1.54 -61.44
C PHE A 105 -2.21 -1.17 -61.89
N PRO A 106 -2.58 -1.39 -63.18
CA PRO A 106 -3.85 -0.93 -63.74
C PRO A 106 -5.08 -1.77 -63.32
N ILE A 107 -4.86 -2.97 -62.77
CA ILE A 107 -5.92 -3.84 -62.23
C ILE A 107 -5.96 -3.64 -60.71
N HIS A 108 -7.16 -3.53 -60.14
CA HIS A 108 -7.35 -3.46 -58.70
C HIS A 108 -7.17 -4.84 -58.08
N ILE A 109 -6.31 -4.91 -57.05
CA ILE A 109 -5.97 -6.10 -56.28
C ILE A 109 -6.47 -5.87 -54.86
N GLU A 110 -7.39 -6.71 -54.38
CA GLU A 110 -8.02 -6.56 -53.06
C GLU A 110 -7.00 -6.75 -51.92
N GLU A 111 -6.01 -7.63 -52.12
CA GLU A 111 -4.92 -7.86 -51.16
C GLU A 111 -4.08 -6.61 -50.87
N MET A 112 -4.13 -5.57 -51.72
CA MET A 112 -3.49 -4.28 -51.45
C MET A 112 -4.09 -3.56 -50.24
N GLU A 113 -5.38 -3.74 -49.96
CA GLU A 113 -6.01 -3.14 -48.79
C GLU A 113 -5.45 -3.73 -47.50
N ASN A 114 -5.17 -5.04 -47.50
CA ASN A 114 -4.54 -5.72 -46.38
C ASN A 114 -3.09 -5.23 -46.20
N LEU A 115 -2.34 -5.09 -47.29
CA LEU A 115 -0.98 -4.52 -47.25
C LEU A 115 -0.98 -3.08 -46.72
N ALA A 116 -1.93 -2.24 -47.13
CA ALA A 116 -2.04 -0.86 -46.63
C ALA A 116 -2.36 -0.80 -45.14
N LYS A 117 -3.25 -1.68 -44.66
CA LYS A 117 -3.58 -1.82 -43.23
C LYS A 117 -2.34 -2.20 -42.42
N GLU A 118 -1.59 -3.20 -42.86
CA GLU A 118 -0.35 -3.66 -42.22
C GLU A 118 0.71 -2.55 -42.14
N ILE A 119 0.95 -1.82 -43.24
CA ILE A 119 1.87 -0.67 -43.24
C ILE A 119 1.40 0.41 -42.24
N SER A 120 0.09 0.65 -42.15
CA SER A 120 -0.46 1.64 -41.22
C SER A 120 -0.32 1.21 -39.76
N LEU A 121 -0.60 -0.06 -39.45
CA LEU A 121 -0.42 -0.65 -38.12
C LEU A 121 1.05 -0.62 -37.69
N ALA A 122 1.96 -1.03 -38.59
CA ALA A 122 3.40 -0.99 -38.38
C ALA A 122 3.91 0.42 -38.03
N LYS A 123 3.47 1.45 -38.77
CA LYS A 123 3.84 2.85 -38.50
C LYS A 123 3.31 3.32 -37.15
N ALA A 124 2.03 3.07 -36.87
CA ALA A 124 1.43 3.44 -35.59
C ALA A 124 2.14 2.77 -34.40
N TRP A 125 2.55 1.51 -34.55
CA TRP A 125 3.31 0.78 -33.54
C TRP A 125 4.71 1.37 -33.34
N ILE A 126 5.45 1.69 -34.42
CA ILE A 126 6.76 2.36 -34.31
C ILE A 126 6.62 3.69 -33.59
N ASP A 127 5.64 4.51 -33.97
CA ASP A 127 5.43 5.82 -33.37
C ASP A 127 5.09 5.71 -31.88
N SER A 128 4.24 4.74 -31.51
CA SER A 128 3.87 4.47 -30.11
C SER A 128 5.06 3.95 -29.29
N THR A 129 5.85 3.05 -29.88
CA THR A 129 7.05 2.50 -29.22
C THR A 129 8.12 3.57 -29.03
N ARG A 130 8.32 4.43 -30.04
CA ARG A 130 9.22 5.58 -29.93
C ARG A 130 8.77 6.53 -28.84
N GLN A 131 7.47 6.82 -28.72
CA GLN A 131 6.96 7.63 -27.61
C GLN A 131 7.29 6.99 -26.25
N CYS A 132 7.16 5.67 -26.09
CA CYS A 132 7.53 4.99 -24.84
C CYS A 132 9.03 5.02 -24.54
N ILE A 133 9.89 5.04 -25.56
CA ILE A 133 11.36 5.02 -25.42
C ILE A 133 11.95 6.44 -25.31
N SER A 134 11.37 7.42 -26.00
CA SER A 134 11.96 8.75 -26.22
C SER A 134 11.34 9.87 -25.40
N VAL A 135 10.11 9.72 -24.89
CA VAL A 135 9.43 10.82 -24.19
C VAL A 135 10.21 11.13 -22.91
N ASP A 136 10.44 12.44 -22.71
CA ASP A 136 11.04 13.03 -21.52
C ASP A 136 10.68 12.22 -20.28
N ARG A 137 11.71 11.86 -19.50
CA ARG A 137 11.65 10.97 -18.33
C ARG A 137 10.77 11.49 -17.18
N SER A 138 9.93 12.50 -17.43
CA SER A 138 8.98 13.11 -16.51
C SER A 138 7.62 12.38 -16.46
N VAL A 139 7.17 11.73 -17.54
CA VAL A 139 5.84 11.07 -17.58
C VAL A 139 5.96 9.56 -17.45
N LYS A 140 5.70 9.01 -16.26
CA LYS A 140 5.75 7.56 -16.02
C LYS A 140 4.81 6.79 -16.95
N VAL A 141 5.37 5.89 -17.76
CA VAL A 141 4.61 5.00 -18.65
C VAL A 141 4.12 3.79 -17.87
N GLU A 142 2.82 3.47 -17.96
CA GLU A 142 2.24 2.31 -17.29
C GLU A 142 2.61 1.00 -17.99
N VAL A 143 2.81 -0.06 -17.20
CA VAL A 143 3.22 -1.38 -17.70
C VAL A 143 2.18 -2.00 -18.64
N ASP A 144 0.90 -1.69 -18.45
CA ASP A 144 -0.19 -2.16 -19.32
C ASP A 144 -0.01 -1.69 -20.78
N VAL A 145 0.56 -0.50 -20.98
CA VAL A 145 0.88 0.02 -22.33
C VAL A 145 1.96 -0.82 -22.99
N LEU A 146 2.99 -1.24 -22.23
CA LEU A 146 4.05 -2.10 -22.74
C LEU A 146 3.54 -3.50 -23.10
N HIS A 147 2.65 -4.08 -22.28
CA HIS A 147 2.03 -5.36 -22.60
C HIS A 147 1.14 -5.27 -23.85
N LYS A 148 0.43 -4.16 -24.04
CA LYS A 148 -0.32 -3.89 -25.27
C LYS A 148 0.60 -3.81 -26.49
N LEU A 149 1.72 -3.09 -26.39
CA LEU A 149 2.72 -3.01 -27.46
C LEU A 149 3.33 -4.38 -27.76
N LYS A 150 3.53 -5.24 -26.75
CA LYS A 150 3.97 -6.63 -26.91
C LYS A 150 2.96 -7.47 -27.70
N SER A 151 1.66 -7.34 -27.42
CA SER A 151 0.62 -8.05 -28.18
C SER A 151 0.56 -7.55 -29.62
N GLU A 152 0.59 -6.23 -29.84
CA GLU A 152 0.59 -5.64 -31.18
C GLU A 152 1.83 -6.07 -31.97
N MET A 153 3.00 -6.18 -31.32
CA MET A 153 4.23 -6.69 -31.93
C MET A 153 4.09 -8.12 -32.45
N LEU A 154 3.38 -9.00 -31.72
CA LEU A 154 3.16 -10.40 -32.14
C LEU A 154 2.19 -10.53 -33.32
N GLU A 155 1.34 -9.53 -33.54
CA GLU A 155 0.41 -9.46 -34.66
C GLU A 155 1.07 -8.91 -35.93
N LEU A 156 2.17 -8.15 -35.79
CA LEU A 156 2.91 -7.57 -36.90
C LEU A 156 3.82 -8.58 -37.59
N HIS A 157 3.80 -8.57 -38.93
CA HIS A 157 4.60 -9.47 -39.76
C HIS A 157 5.98 -8.91 -40.14
N VAL A 158 6.33 -7.73 -39.61
CA VAL A 158 7.52 -6.94 -39.95
C VAL A 158 8.51 -6.96 -38.78
N GLN A 159 9.82 -6.93 -39.06
CA GLN A 159 10.85 -6.80 -38.03
C GLN A 159 11.31 -5.34 -37.86
N PHE A 160 11.40 -4.88 -36.62
CA PHE A 160 11.95 -3.56 -36.27
C PHE A 160 13.06 -3.68 -35.23
N PRO A 161 14.11 -2.83 -35.28
CA PRO A 161 15.09 -2.75 -34.20
C PRO A 161 14.45 -2.30 -32.88
N GLU A 162 13.37 -1.51 -32.93
CA GLU A 162 12.58 -1.13 -31.76
C GLU A 162 11.95 -2.35 -31.03
N MET A 163 11.78 -3.50 -31.69
CA MET A 163 11.26 -4.73 -31.04
C MET A 163 12.23 -5.29 -30.01
N GLU A 164 13.52 -5.36 -30.34
CA GLU A 164 14.55 -5.83 -29.41
C GLU A 164 14.65 -4.90 -28.19
N LEU A 165 14.63 -3.58 -28.43
CA LEU A 165 14.62 -2.58 -27.37
C LEU A 165 13.39 -2.72 -26.45
N LEU A 166 12.20 -2.94 -27.02
CA LEU A 166 10.97 -3.17 -26.26
C LEU A 166 11.08 -4.46 -25.43
N MET A 167 11.63 -5.54 -25.99
CA MET A 167 11.80 -6.80 -25.29
C MET A 167 12.82 -6.70 -24.14
N ASP A 168 13.90 -5.95 -24.31
CA ASP A 168 14.85 -5.68 -23.23
C ASP A 168 14.21 -4.83 -22.12
N ILE A 169 13.39 -3.83 -22.47
CA ILE A 169 12.61 -3.04 -21.50
C ILE A 169 11.62 -3.93 -20.75
N LEU A 170 10.88 -4.79 -21.45
CA LEU A 170 9.94 -5.74 -20.84
C LEU A 170 10.67 -6.68 -19.87
N ARG A 171 11.85 -7.19 -20.23
CA ARG A 171 12.66 -8.02 -19.32
C ARG A 171 13.07 -7.25 -18.05
N GLN A 172 13.39 -5.96 -18.19
CA GLN A 172 13.68 -5.12 -17.02
C GLN A 172 12.43 -4.93 -16.15
N VAL A 173 11.28 -4.62 -16.75
CA VAL A 173 9.99 -4.48 -16.03
C VAL A 173 9.63 -5.78 -15.30
N GLU A 174 9.73 -6.93 -15.96
CA GLU A 174 9.45 -8.25 -15.37
C GLU A 174 10.40 -8.54 -14.19
N SER A 175 11.69 -8.19 -14.30
CA SER A 175 12.63 -8.37 -13.18
C SER A 175 12.31 -7.47 -11.98
N TRP A 176 11.87 -6.24 -12.23
CA TRP A 176 11.38 -5.34 -11.18
C TRP A 176 10.06 -5.82 -10.56
N GLN A 177 9.12 -6.31 -11.36
CA GLN A 177 7.88 -6.90 -10.87
C GLN A 177 8.17 -8.09 -9.96
N LEU A 178 9.01 -9.02 -10.40
CA LEU A 178 9.40 -10.18 -9.61
C LEU A 178 10.07 -9.74 -8.30
N ARG A 179 10.99 -8.78 -8.35
CA ARG A 179 11.64 -8.25 -7.14
C ARG A 179 10.62 -7.63 -6.18
N CYS A 180 9.69 -6.81 -6.67
CA CYS A 180 8.64 -6.23 -5.84
C CYS A 180 7.72 -7.30 -5.23
N GLN A 181 7.32 -8.32 -6.00
CA GLN A 181 6.49 -9.43 -5.53
C GLN A 181 7.19 -10.26 -4.46
N THR A 182 8.46 -10.62 -4.67
CA THR A 182 9.25 -11.35 -3.65
C THR A 182 9.38 -10.57 -2.35
N MET A 183 9.45 -9.24 -2.44
CA MET A 183 9.48 -8.38 -1.27
C MET A 183 8.12 -8.29 -0.58
N LEU A 184 7.02 -8.24 -1.33
CA LEU A 184 5.66 -8.24 -0.80
C LEU A 184 5.29 -9.56 -0.10
N GLU A 185 5.86 -10.68 -0.52
CA GLU A 185 5.68 -11.99 0.11
C GLU A 185 6.53 -12.16 1.39
N ALA A 186 7.68 -11.50 1.45
CA ALA A 186 8.57 -11.51 2.60
C ALA A 186 8.17 -10.50 3.69
N ALA A 187 8.74 -10.64 4.88
CA ALA A 187 8.67 -9.58 5.89
C ALA A 187 9.51 -8.38 5.43
N ILE A 188 8.85 -7.27 5.12
CA ILE A 188 9.49 -6.08 4.57
C ILE A 188 10.14 -5.28 5.71
N THR A 189 11.45 -5.03 5.67
CA THR A 189 12.08 -4.06 6.56
C THR A 189 12.07 -2.66 5.93
N LEU A 190 11.98 -1.61 6.74
CA LEU A 190 12.00 -0.23 6.23
C LEU A 190 13.29 0.08 5.46
N LYS A 191 14.44 -0.41 5.94
CA LYS A 191 15.76 -0.19 5.33
C LYS A 191 15.84 -0.81 3.94
N ASP A 192 15.40 -2.06 3.80
CA ASP A 192 15.39 -2.74 2.50
C ASP A 192 14.46 -2.02 1.51
N LEU A 193 13.32 -1.53 2.02
CA LEU A 193 12.33 -0.81 1.22
C LEU A 193 12.89 0.53 0.72
N GLU A 194 13.57 1.29 1.58
CA GLU A 194 14.25 2.53 1.21
C GLU A 194 15.31 2.32 0.12
N ILE A 195 16.12 1.26 0.24
CA ILE A 195 17.13 0.91 -0.79
C ILE A 195 16.44 0.63 -2.13
N LEU A 196 15.37 -0.18 -2.13
CA LEU A 196 14.62 -0.47 -3.36
C LEU A 196 14.01 0.80 -3.96
N LEU A 197 13.44 1.68 -3.13
CA LEU A 197 12.83 2.93 -3.59
C LEU A 197 13.85 3.91 -4.17
N GLN A 198 15.04 4.01 -3.59
CA GLN A 198 16.15 4.80 -4.13
C GLN A 198 16.61 4.28 -5.50
N GLU A 199 16.73 2.96 -5.66
CA GLU A 199 17.04 2.34 -6.94
C GLU A 199 15.91 2.57 -7.96
N ALA A 200 14.66 2.53 -7.49
CA ALA A 200 13.47 2.73 -8.31
C ALA A 200 13.22 4.20 -8.71
N ASP A 201 13.90 5.18 -8.11
CA ASP A 201 13.81 6.58 -8.54
C ASP A 201 14.45 6.80 -9.92
N ASN A 202 15.37 5.92 -10.32
CA ASN A 202 15.92 5.86 -11.68
C ASN A 202 15.04 5.08 -12.65
N PHE A 203 13.98 4.41 -12.16
CA PHE A 203 13.12 3.56 -12.95
C PHE A 203 11.87 4.31 -13.44
N PHE A 204 11.64 4.29 -14.75
CA PHE A 204 10.65 5.14 -15.41
C PHE A 204 9.25 4.52 -15.50
N PHE A 205 9.14 3.19 -15.46
CA PHE A 205 7.87 2.50 -15.69
C PHE A 205 7.04 2.37 -14.41
N GLY A 206 5.74 2.64 -14.54
CA GLY A 206 4.78 2.57 -13.46
C GLY A 206 4.33 1.13 -13.18
N ILE A 207 5.04 0.44 -12.29
CA ILE A 207 4.67 -0.89 -11.80
C ILE A 207 3.66 -0.77 -10.65
N PRO A 208 2.51 -1.46 -10.66
CA PRO A 208 1.51 -1.37 -9.61
C PRO A 208 2.03 -1.87 -8.24
N GLU A 209 2.82 -2.94 -8.22
CA GLU A 209 3.46 -3.45 -7.00
C GLU A 209 4.42 -2.42 -6.39
N LEU A 210 5.17 -1.69 -7.22
CA LEU A 210 6.05 -0.61 -6.76
C LEU A 210 5.25 0.58 -6.21
N LYS A 211 4.10 0.92 -6.80
CA LYS A 211 3.19 1.94 -6.26
C LYS A 211 2.69 1.54 -4.86
N LEU A 212 2.35 0.27 -4.66
CA LEU A 212 1.93 -0.27 -3.36
C LEU A 212 3.06 -0.21 -2.32
N LEU A 213 4.28 -0.61 -2.70
CA LEU A 213 5.46 -0.51 -1.84
C LEU A 213 5.78 0.93 -1.43
N ARG A 214 5.62 1.91 -2.34
CA ARG A 214 5.73 3.34 -2.00
C ARG A 214 4.67 3.77 -0.98
N GLN A 215 3.45 3.26 -1.10
CA GLN A 215 2.41 3.56 -0.11
C GLN A 215 2.77 3.00 1.27
N TYR A 216 3.23 1.75 1.34
CA TYR A 216 3.66 1.13 2.60
C TYR A 216 4.81 1.89 3.27
N HIS A 217 5.75 2.41 2.49
CA HIS A 217 6.80 3.29 2.99
C HIS A 217 6.23 4.60 3.56
N LEU A 218 5.31 5.26 2.86
CA LEU A 218 4.67 6.48 3.34
C LEU A 218 3.86 6.25 4.62
N ASP A 219 3.13 5.14 4.70
CA ASP A 219 2.37 4.74 5.87
C ASP A 219 3.30 4.50 7.08
N ALA A 220 4.43 3.82 6.86
CA ALA A 220 5.45 3.60 7.89
C ALA A 220 6.05 4.93 8.39
N ILE A 221 6.48 5.83 7.49
CA ILE A 221 7.02 7.15 7.88
C ILE A 221 5.98 8.00 8.61
N SER A 222 4.73 7.99 8.14
CA SER A 222 3.64 8.69 8.81
C SER A 222 3.41 8.13 10.22
N TRP A 223 3.42 6.81 10.37
CA TRP A 223 3.31 6.15 11.66
C TRP A 223 4.47 6.52 12.60
N ILE A 224 5.72 6.45 12.11
CA ILE A 224 6.92 6.85 12.86
C ILE A 224 6.80 8.30 13.33
N SER A 225 6.34 9.20 12.45
CA SER A 225 6.18 10.62 12.77
C SER A 225 5.13 10.84 13.86
N ARG A 226 3.99 10.13 13.79
CA ARG A 226 2.96 10.18 14.84
C ARG A 226 3.48 9.64 16.17
N PHE A 227 4.24 8.55 16.14
CA PHE A 227 4.86 7.98 17.33
C PHE A 227 5.82 8.97 17.98
N HIS A 228 6.75 9.54 17.21
CA HIS A 228 7.69 10.54 17.71
C HIS A 228 6.99 11.79 18.23
N HIS A 229 5.91 12.25 17.59
CA HIS A 229 5.12 13.37 18.07
C HIS A 229 4.50 13.08 19.44
N VAL A 230 3.99 11.87 19.67
CA VAL A 230 3.47 11.49 20.99
C VAL A 230 4.59 11.39 22.02
N LEU A 231 5.78 10.93 21.64
CA LEU A 231 6.95 10.83 22.53
C LEU A 231 7.45 12.18 23.06
N VAL A 232 7.18 13.28 22.36
CA VAL A 232 7.54 14.62 22.84
C VAL A 232 6.75 14.90 24.13
N ASP A 233 7.48 15.12 25.22
CA ASP A 233 6.99 15.50 26.55
C ASP A 233 6.03 14.50 27.25
N VAL A 234 6.05 13.21 26.87
CA VAL A 234 5.22 12.15 27.50
C VAL A 234 5.33 12.13 29.03
N SER A 235 6.53 12.31 29.57
CA SER A 235 6.78 12.28 31.01
C SER A 235 6.26 13.52 31.76
N GLU A 236 6.01 14.63 31.05
CA GLU A 236 5.60 15.90 31.66
C GLU A 236 4.10 16.16 31.53
N ARG A 237 3.43 15.45 30.61
CA ARG A 237 1.98 15.58 30.40
C ARG A 237 1.16 15.20 31.63
N GLU A 238 0.23 16.06 32.01
CA GLU A 238 -0.69 15.81 33.12
C GLU A 238 -1.83 14.85 32.73
N ASP A 239 -2.11 14.68 31.43
CA ASP A 239 -3.21 13.88 30.88
C ASP A 239 -2.77 12.45 30.49
N GLN A 240 -2.16 11.73 31.43
CA GLN A 240 -1.63 10.37 31.20
C GLN A 240 -2.70 9.38 30.71
N ASP A 241 -3.97 9.59 31.03
CA ASP A 241 -5.09 8.81 30.48
C ASP A 241 -5.17 8.90 28.96
N LYS A 242 -5.08 10.13 28.42
CA LYS A 242 -5.13 10.41 26.99
C LYS A 242 -3.86 9.91 26.29
N VAL A 243 -2.71 10.05 26.93
CA VAL A 243 -1.43 9.51 26.43
C VAL A 243 -1.52 7.99 26.24
N VAL A 244 -2.10 7.26 27.20
CA VAL A 244 -2.31 5.81 27.09
C VAL A 244 -3.25 5.48 25.92
N GLU A 245 -4.33 6.23 25.74
CA GLU A 245 -5.24 6.05 24.59
C GLU A 245 -4.54 6.31 23.25
N GLU A 246 -3.77 7.40 23.14
CA GLU A 246 -2.97 7.76 21.95
C GLU A 246 -1.94 6.67 21.63
N LEU A 247 -1.17 6.20 22.62
CA LEU A 247 -0.19 5.12 22.44
C LEU A 247 -0.85 3.76 22.14
N THR A 248 -2.03 3.50 22.68
CA THR A 248 -2.81 2.28 22.34
C THR A 248 -3.23 2.32 20.87
N CYS A 249 -3.70 3.46 20.38
CA CYS A 249 -4.03 3.65 18.97
C CYS A 249 -2.80 3.51 18.06
N ILE A 250 -1.66 4.08 18.47
CA ILE A 250 -0.40 3.95 17.72
C ILE A 250 0.04 2.48 17.67
N SER A 251 -0.06 1.75 18.79
CA SER A 251 0.28 0.33 18.85
C SER A 251 -0.64 -0.51 17.96
N SER A 252 -1.96 -0.26 17.97
CA SER A 252 -2.90 -0.97 17.09
C SER A 252 -2.64 -0.66 15.62
N ASP A 253 -2.37 0.59 15.27
CA ASP A 253 -2.03 0.99 13.90
C ASP A 253 -0.69 0.35 13.47
N GLY A 254 0.25 0.25 14.41
CA GLY A 254 1.56 -0.37 14.20
C GLY A 254 1.46 -1.85 13.86
N ALA A 255 0.52 -2.57 14.49
CA ALA A 255 0.26 -3.98 14.19
C ALA A 255 -0.34 -4.20 12.79
N LEU A 256 -0.93 -3.17 12.18
CA LEU A 256 -1.48 -3.21 10.82
C LEU A 256 -0.43 -2.89 9.75
N LEU A 257 0.75 -2.38 10.13
CA LEU A 257 1.81 -2.06 9.19
C LEU A 257 2.32 -3.32 8.51
N ARG A 258 2.47 -3.23 7.18
CA ARG A 258 3.10 -4.28 6.36
C ARG A 258 4.63 -4.24 6.42
N VAL A 259 5.19 -3.14 6.88
CA VAL A 259 6.62 -2.91 7.01
C VAL A 259 7.01 -3.04 8.48
N GLN A 260 8.02 -3.84 8.75
CA GLN A 260 8.65 -3.94 10.04
C GLN A 260 9.48 -2.67 10.29
N VAL A 261 9.16 -2.01 11.40
CA VAL A 261 9.80 -0.78 11.84
C VAL A 261 10.46 -1.01 13.19
N ASP A 262 11.68 -0.49 13.38
CA ASP A 262 12.48 -0.66 14.60
C ASP A 262 11.80 0.01 15.82
N GLU A 263 10.90 0.97 15.58
CA GLU A 263 10.15 1.73 16.57
C GLU A 263 8.92 0.99 17.14
N LEU A 264 8.47 -0.12 16.52
CA LEU A 264 7.31 -0.89 17.01
C LEU A 264 7.51 -1.43 18.44
N PRO A 265 8.63 -2.12 18.77
CA PRO A 265 8.92 -2.52 20.15
C PRO A 265 9.04 -1.33 21.11
N LEU A 266 9.53 -0.18 20.62
CA LEU A 266 9.65 1.03 21.44
C LEU A 266 8.27 1.57 21.83
N ALA A 267 7.30 1.55 20.90
CA ALA A 267 5.93 1.94 21.18
C ALA A 267 5.27 1.07 22.26
N GLU A 268 5.52 -0.24 22.26
CA GLU A 268 5.01 -1.15 23.30
C GLU A 268 5.62 -0.86 24.68
N VAL A 269 6.92 -0.58 24.74
CA VAL A 269 7.61 -0.23 25.99
C VAL A 269 7.09 1.11 26.53
N GLU A 270 6.91 2.10 25.66
CA GLU A 270 6.40 3.41 26.06
C GLU A 270 4.92 3.36 26.46
N LEU A 271 4.10 2.51 25.84
CA LEU A 271 2.73 2.25 26.30
C LEU A 271 2.70 1.67 27.72
N LYS A 272 3.61 0.74 28.03
CA LYS A 272 3.76 0.18 29.39
C LYS A 272 4.21 1.25 30.38
N LYS A 273 5.17 2.10 30.02
CA LYS A 273 5.61 3.25 30.83
C LYS A 273 4.46 4.23 31.09
N ALA A 274 3.73 4.64 30.06
CA ALA A 274 2.57 5.52 30.19
C ALA A 274 1.46 4.91 31.07
N SER A 275 1.23 3.60 30.94
CA SER A 275 0.29 2.87 31.80
C SER A 275 0.74 2.89 33.27
N CYS A 276 2.04 2.74 33.53
CA CYS A 276 2.61 2.87 34.87
C CYS A 276 2.45 4.31 35.42
N ARG A 277 2.71 5.35 34.61
CA ARG A 277 2.48 6.76 34.98
C ARG A 277 1.01 7.04 35.32
N LYS A 278 0.07 6.48 34.55
CA LYS A 278 -1.37 6.55 34.85
C LYS A 278 -1.71 5.91 36.20
N LYS A 279 -1.19 4.71 36.49
CA LYS A 279 -1.36 4.07 37.80
C LYS A 279 -0.78 4.94 38.92
N ALA A 280 0.38 5.53 38.70
CA ALA A 280 1.08 6.38 39.66
C ALA A 280 0.29 7.67 39.95
N GLN A 281 -0.28 8.30 38.92
CA GLN A 281 -1.16 9.46 39.06
C GLN A 281 -2.46 9.12 39.82
N LYS A 282 -2.98 7.90 39.65
CA LYS A 282 -4.11 7.42 40.45
C LYS A 282 -3.71 7.25 41.91
N ALA A 283 -2.54 6.67 42.18
CA ALA A 283 -2.02 6.47 43.53
C ALA A 283 -1.69 7.77 44.27
N SER A 284 -1.33 8.84 43.56
CA SER A 284 -1.11 10.15 44.18
C SER A 284 -2.41 10.89 44.52
N ARG A 285 -3.50 10.63 43.79
CA ARG A 285 -4.80 11.30 43.99
C ARG A 285 -5.72 10.56 44.97
N THR A 286 -5.51 9.26 45.17
CA THR A 286 -6.42 8.42 45.95
C THR A 286 -5.63 7.52 46.91
N LYS A 287 -6.20 7.24 48.09
CA LYS A 287 -5.57 6.33 49.05
C LYS A 287 -5.52 4.92 48.48
N MET A 288 -4.33 4.34 48.36
CA MET A 288 -4.12 3.01 47.79
C MET A 288 -3.57 2.02 48.81
N PRO A 289 -3.86 0.71 48.67
CA PRO A 289 -3.21 -0.33 49.47
C PRO A 289 -1.69 -0.27 49.36
N LEU A 290 -0.99 -0.53 50.48
CA LEU A 290 0.47 -0.54 50.51
C LEU A 290 1.07 -1.48 49.45
N THR A 291 0.50 -2.67 49.28
CA THR A 291 0.93 -3.67 48.29
C THR A 291 0.85 -3.16 46.86
N TYR A 292 -0.19 -2.37 46.54
CA TYR A 292 -0.35 -1.75 45.22
C TYR A 292 0.75 -0.72 44.93
N ILE A 293 1.15 0.06 45.94
CA ILE A 293 2.24 1.05 45.82
C ILE A 293 3.59 0.34 45.67
N GLU A 294 3.81 -0.77 46.38
CA GLU A 294 5.02 -1.60 46.23
C GLU A 294 5.14 -2.19 44.83
N GLU A 295 4.07 -2.80 44.32
CA GLU A 295 4.02 -3.32 42.95
C GLU A 295 4.28 -2.21 41.92
N LEU A 296 3.68 -1.03 42.10
CA LEU A 296 3.88 0.11 41.21
C LEU A 296 5.33 0.59 41.16
N ILE A 297 6.00 0.71 42.32
CA ILE A 297 7.41 1.09 42.37
C ILE A 297 8.29 0.01 41.73
N SER A 298 7.96 -1.28 41.93
CA SER A 298 8.66 -2.38 41.26
C SER A 298 8.52 -2.33 39.73
N GLU A 299 7.32 -2.04 39.21
CA GLU A 299 7.08 -1.82 37.78
C GLU A 299 7.87 -0.61 37.26
N ALA A 300 7.92 0.49 38.03
CA ALA A 300 8.67 1.69 37.66
C ALA A 300 10.17 1.43 37.51
N VAL A 301 10.76 0.61 38.40
CA VAL A 301 12.17 0.20 38.34
C VAL A 301 12.45 -0.68 37.10
N ILE A 302 11.55 -1.62 36.80
CA ILE A 302 11.67 -2.47 35.59
C ILE A 302 11.70 -1.59 34.33
N PHE A 303 10.88 -0.54 34.28
CA PHE A 303 10.81 0.37 33.15
C PHE A 303 11.81 1.54 33.19
N GLN A 304 12.67 1.61 34.21
CA GLN A 304 13.69 2.67 34.40
C GLN A 304 13.10 4.09 34.48
N ILE A 305 11.90 4.24 35.05
CA ILE A 305 11.20 5.52 35.22
C ILE A 305 11.16 6.00 36.69
N GLU A 306 11.86 5.31 37.60
CA GLU A 306 11.87 5.63 39.04
C GLU A 306 12.41 7.02 39.38
N ASN A 307 13.23 7.58 38.48
CA ASN A 307 13.88 8.88 38.69
C ASN A 307 12.97 10.08 38.39
N GLU A 308 11.81 9.86 37.77
CA GLU A 308 10.83 10.92 37.50
C GLU A 308 10.25 11.46 38.83
N LYS A 309 9.86 12.73 38.84
CA LYS A 309 9.36 13.42 40.04
C LYS A 309 8.15 12.69 40.67
N LEU A 310 7.26 12.17 39.83
CA LEU A 310 6.06 11.46 40.26
C LEU A 310 6.42 10.20 41.07
N PHE A 311 7.36 9.39 40.58
CA PHE A 311 7.76 8.16 41.26
C PHE A 311 8.63 8.41 42.49
N LYS A 312 9.48 9.46 42.49
CA LYS A 312 10.20 9.90 43.69
C LYS A 312 9.25 10.28 44.84
N ASN A 313 8.19 11.01 44.53
CA ASN A 313 7.19 11.39 45.52
C ASN A 313 6.45 10.15 46.08
N ILE A 314 6.06 9.22 45.21
CA ILE A 314 5.38 7.98 45.64
C ILE A 314 6.33 7.07 46.43
N SER A 315 7.61 6.99 46.07
CA SER A 315 8.61 6.25 46.83
C SER A 315 8.78 6.82 48.24
N GLY A 316 8.81 8.15 48.39
CA GLY A 316 8.83 8.78 49.72
C GLY A 316 7.61 8.41 50.55
N VAL A 317 6.40 8.47 49.95
CA VAL A 317 5.16 8.04 50.60
C VAL A 317 5.22 6.56 51.00
N LEU A 318 5.83 5.70 50.18
CA LEU A 318 6.00 4.28 50.48
C LEU A 318 6.94 4.07 51.67
N ASP A 319 8.07 4.78 51.73
CA ASP A 319 9.03 4.69 52.83
C ASP A 319 8.41 5.20 54.15
N ASP A 320 7.68 6.32 54.10
CA ASP A 320 6.94 6.86 55.23
C ASP A 320 5.88 5.88 55.73
N ALA A 321 5.11 5.28 54.81
CA ALA A 321 4.09 4.28 55.14
C ALA A 321 4.70 3.01 55.76
N LYS A 322 5.82 2.51 55.23
CA LYS A 322 6.55 1.36 55.79
C LYS A 322 7.09 1.66 57.18
N SER A 323 7.69 2.85 57.36
CA SER A 323 8.21 3.27 58.67
C SER A 323 7.09 3.41 59.71
N TRP A 324 5.92 3.89 59.29
CA TRP A 324 4.73 3.97 60.15
C TRP A 324 4.24 2.58 60.52
N GLU A 325 4.12 1.68 59.55
CA GLU A 325 3.60 0.32 59.76
C GLU A 325 4.50 -0.49 60.72
N GLU A 326 5.82 -0.36 60.62
CA GLU A 326 6.73 -1.01 61.57
C GLU A 326 6.63 -0.42 62.98
N ARG A 327 6.51 0.91 63.11
CA ARG A 327 6.27 1.56 64.42
C ARG A 327 4.93 1.14 65.02
N ALA A 328 3.88 1.04 64.21
CA ALA A 328 2.56 0.59 64.63
C ALA A 328 2.59 -0.85 65.16
N LYS A 329 3.20 -1.78 64.42
CA LYS A 329 3.39 -3.17 64.87
C LYS A 329 4.18 -3.24 66.18
N GLN A 330 5.23 -2.45 66.31
CA GLN A 330 6.05 -2.43 67.52
C GLN A 330 5.31 -1.86 68.73
N ALA A 331 4.52 -0.81 68.54
CA ALA A 331 3.68 -0.23 69.59
C ALA A 331 2.59 -1.20 70.05
N LEU A 332 1.96 -1.91 69.12
CA LEU A 332 0.97 -2.95 69.43
C LEU A 332 1.60 -4.15 70.17
N ARG A 333 2.80 -4.57 69.79
CA ARG A 333 3.53 -5.66 70.45
C ARG A 333 3.97 -5.31 71.87
N ASN A 334 4.43 -4.07 72.09
CA ASN A 334 5.02 -3.66 73.36
C ASN A 334 4.01 -3.05 74.34
N LEU A 335 2.71 -3.02 74.00
CA LEU A 335 1.68 -2.34 74.79
C LEU A 335 2.09 -0.88 75.10
N ALA A 336 2.37 -0.12 74.04
CA ALA A 336 2.78 1.28 74.16
C ALA A 336 1.75 2.14 74.91
N GLN A 337 2.20 3.29 75.43
CA GLN A 337 1.30 4.19 76.15
C GLN A 337 0.23 4.74 75.19
N MET A 338 -0.94 5.08 75.76
CA MET A 338 -2.06 5.60 74.97
C MET A 338 -1.69 6.87 74.19
N SER A 339 -0.83 7.73 74.74
CA SER A 339 -0.29 8.92 74.07
C SER A 339 0.47 8.58 72.78
N ASP A 340 1.28 7.52 72.81
CA ASP A 340 2.11 7.12 71.67
C ASP A 340 1.23 6.56 70.53
N LEU A 341 0.15 5.87 70.89
CA LEU A 341 -0.86 5.37 69.94
C LEU A 341 -1.68 6.53 69.32
N GLU A 342 -2.00 7.57 70.09
CA GLU A 342 -2.68 8.77 69.58
C GLU A 342 -1.79 9.59 68.64
N ASP A 343 -0.49 9.69 68.93
CA ASP A 343 0.49 10.32 68.04
C ASP A 343 0.69 9.51 66.74
N LEU A 344 0.63 8.17 66.81
CA LEU A 344 0.61 7.31 65.63
C LEU A 344 -0.65 7.52 64.77
N MET A 345 -1.83 7.70 65.38
CA MET A 345 -3.04 8.06 64.63
C MET A 345 -2.91 9.44 63.96
N ARG A 346 -2.35 10.44 64.64
CA ARG A 346 -2.16 11.77 64.03
C ARG A 346 -1.22 11.73 62.82
N THR A 347 -0.23 10.85 62.84
CA THR A 347 0.73 10.69 61.73
C THR A 347 0.22 9.80 60.60
N SER A 348 -0.89 9.07 60.77
CA SER A 348 -1.49 8.26 59.69
C SER A 348 -2.40 9.07 58.76
N ASP A 349 -3.00 10.16 59.24
CA ASP A 349 -3.93 11.00 58.47
C ASP A 349 -3.29 11.66 57.24
N GLY A 350 -1.99 11.92 57.30
CA GLY A 350 -1.20 12.49 56.20
C GLY A 350 -0.74 11.49 55.13
N ASN A 351 -0.92 10.18 55.36
CA ASN A 351 -0.44 9.15 54.44
C ASN A 351 -1.48 8.84 53.34
N PHE A 352 -1.00 8.81 52.09
CA PHE A 352 -1.79 8.36 50.92
C PHE A 352 -1.81 6.83 50.76
N ALA A 353 -1.24 6.07 51.71
CA ALA A 353 -1.31 4.61 51.76
C ALA A 353 -2.39 4.14 52.74
N ILE A 354 -3.10 3.07 52.39
CA ILE A 354 -3.97 2.33 53.32
C ILE A 354 -3.08 1.43 54.16
N LEU A 355 -3.02 1.72 55.45
CA LEU A 355 -2.13 1.10 56.43
C LEU A 355 -2.85 -0.06 57.13
N PRO A 356 -2.39 -1.32 56.98
CA PRO A 356 -3.06 -2.47 57.57
C PRO A 356 -3.18 -2.40 59.11
N SER A 357 -2.14 -1.92 59.80
CA SER A 357 -2.14 -1.84 61.26
C SER A 357 -3.00 -0.70 61.84
N LEU A 358 -3.52 0.19 61.00
CA LEU A 358 -4.34 1.33 61.44
C LEU A 358 -5.66 0.89 62.11
N ILE A 359 -6.31 -0.11 61.53
CA ILE A 359 -7.57 -0.67 62.06
C ILE A 359 -7.34 -1.22 63.47
N HIS A 360 -6.22 -1.94 63.66
CA HIS A 360 -5.88 -2.52 64.95
C HIS A 360 -5.54 -1.47 66.02
N ILE A 361 -4.88 -0.37 65.64
CA ILE A 361 -4.64 0.75 66.57
C ILE A 361 -5.95 1.43 66.95
N GLU A 362 -6.86 1.63 66.00
CA GLU A 362 -8.19 2.22 66.26
C GLU A 362 -9.03 1.35 67.20
N ASP A 363 -9.01 0.03 66.99
CA ASP A 363 -9.67 -0.94 67.87
C ASP A 363 -9.08 -0.91 69.29
N VAL A 364 -7.76 -0.88 69.42
CA VAL A 364 -7.08 -0.83 70.74
C VAL A 364 -7.38 0.49 71.46
N LEU A 365 -7.38 1.63 70.76
CA LEU A 365 -7.69 2.92 71.35
C LEU A 365 -9.16 3.04 71.75
N SER A 366 -10.08 2.58 70.89
CA SER A 366 -11.51 2.59 71.19
C SER A 366 -11.85 1.69 72.38
N PHE A 367 -11.26 0.49 72.44
CA PHE A 367 -11.37 -0.42 73.58
C PHE A 367 -10.81 0.21 74.85
N SER A 368 -9.61 0.78 74.79
CA SER A 368 -8.96 1.38 75.96
C SER A 368 -9.73 2.59 76.49
N ARG A 369 -10.26 3.46 75.61
CA ARG A 369 -11.12 4.59 75.99
C ARG A 369 -12.43 4.13 76.62
N SER A 370 -13.06 3.09 76.08
CA SER A 370 -14.27 2.48 76.65
C SER A 370 -13.99 1.90 78.04
N TRP A 371 -12.87 1.21 78.21
CA TRP A 371 -12.46 0.65 79.50
C TRP A 371 -12.18 1.74 80.54
N ILE A 372 -11.47 2.82 80.18
CA ILE A 372 -11.25 3.97 81.07
C ILE A 372 -12.58 4.61 81.47
N LYS A 373 -13.49 4.83 80.51
CA LYS A 373 -14.81 5.42 80.79
C LYS A 373 -15.64 4.55 81.75
N ASN A 374 -15.59 3.23 81.57
CA ASN A 374 -16.33 2.28 82.40
C ASN A 374 -15.68 2.06 83.78
N SER A 375 -14.36 2.20 83.88
CA SER A 375 -13.61 2.06 85.15
C SER A 375 -13.56 3.35 85.98
N GLN A 376 -13.71 4.52 85.34
CA GLN A 376 -13.76 5.84 85.97
C GLN A 376 -14.66 5.94 87.22
N PRO A 377 -15.92 5.47 87.21
CA PRO A 377 -16.78 5.53 88.40
C PRO A 377 -16.25 4.68 89.58
N PHE A 378 -15.49 3.61 89.31
CA PHE A 378 -14.90 2.75 90.33
C PHE A 378 -13.58 3.34 90.87
N LEU A 379 -12.84 4.07 90.05
CA LEU A 379 -11.60 4.76 90.43
C LEU A 379 -11.87 6.08 91.17
N ALA A 380 -12.94 6.81 90.82
CA ALA A 380 -13.34 8.05 91.49
C ALA A 380 -13.74 7.84 92.97
N LEU A 381 -14.15 6.62 93.34
CA LEU A 381 -14.44 6.23 94.72
C LEU A 381 -13.18 5.89 95.55
N SER A 382 -12.00 5.89 94.93
CA SER A 382 -10.74 5.44 95.54
C SER A 382 -9.75 6.57 95.88
N LEU A 383 -10.09 7.84 95.62
CA LEU A 383 -9.32 8.99 96.15
C LEU A 383 -9.92 9.44 97.49
N PRO A 384 -9.16 9.43 98.60
CA PRO A 384 -9.58 10.14 99.80
C PRO A 384 -9.62 11.64 99.46
N SER A 385 -10.76 12.28 99.68
CA SER A 385 -10.86 13.73 99.78
C SER A 385 -10.00 14.20 100.96
N SER A 386 -8.79 14.67 100.69
CA SER A 386 -8.04 15.48 101.65
C SER A 386 -7.90 16.88 101.08
N ASP A 387 -8.87 17.73 101.41
CA ASP A 387 -8.74 19.17 101.30
C ASP A 387 -7.58 19.68 102.18
N PRO A 388 -6.81 20.69 101.73
CA PRO A 388 -5.79 21.35 102.53
C PRO A 388 -6.32 22.60 103.27
N LEU A 389 -6.00 22.65 104.57
CA LEU A 389 -5.82 23.81 105.47
C LEU A 389 -6.96 24.81 105.79
N SER A 390 -7.36 24.82 107.07
CA SER A 390 -7.35 25.99 107.99
C SER A 390 -7.47 25.44 109.43
N SER A 391 -6.83 25.87 110.52
CA SER A 391 -5.95 26.96 110.94
C SER A 391 -5.31 26.52 112.30
N PRO A 392 -4.26 27.19 112.83
CA PRO A 392 -3.54 26.72 114.02
C PRO A 392 -4.16 27.24 115.32
N ALA A 393 -4.57 26.37 116.23
CA ALA A 393 -4.91 26.72 117.60
C ALA A 393 -3.96 26.01 118.57
N LYS A 394 -3.04 26.81 119.15
CA LYS A 394 -2.29 26.48 120.36
C LYS A 394 -3.24 26.13 121.49
N VAL A 395 -3.01 25.01 122.18
CA VAL A 395 -3.28 24.89 123.61
C VAL A 395 -2.17 24.04 124.23
N ASP A 396 -1.25 24.73 124.90
CA ASP A 396 -0.50 24.16 126.02
C ASP A 396 -1.50 23.70 127.09
N THR A 397 -1.38 22.46 127.58
CA THR A 397 -1.33 22.19 129.02
C THR A 397 -1.01 20.72 129.33
N LEU A 398 0.08 20.58 130.07
CA LEU A 398 0.62 19.45 130.80
C LEU A 398 -0.42 18.55 131.51
N LYS A 399 -0.27 17.23 131.35
CA LYS A 399 0.12 16.32 132.45
C LYS A 399 0.58 14.97 131.94
#